data_AF-A0A374MN52-F1
#
_entry.id   AF-A0A374MN52-F1
#
_cell.length_a   1.000
_cell.length_b   1.000
_cell.length_c   1.000
_cell.angle_alpha   90.00
_cell.angle_beta   90.00
_cell.angle_gamma   90.00
#
_symmetry.space_group_name_H-M   'P 1'
#
loop_
_entity.id
_entity.type
_entity.pdbx_description
1 polymer ?
#
loop_
_entity_poly.entity_id
_entity_poly.type
_entity_poly.pdbx_seq_one_letter_code
_entity_poly.pdbx_strand_id
1 'polypeptide(L)'
;MKYSETINSLIRKGLNEVNHSINGHLPLSIRREILQTINEPCVIGKISISCALKVYPIWNDFFKNDTEIIGLIKQSEKFLLGQINEKELLGNAEHLEVFVQDYNKEDNIMVMFAGMTAVHAAYDVLTSGGMEECVSDEEALQNPDTWDTAFIASLAYNGGAVALDAINHDRNKEFWNWYLTDCIRIAFFNDKLPYPPTTSIVSAKYFSGNNIKEYRTQPNIWKENAECRSRMNDIKGILVKIMDITHWTKSDFYFYHVGTASYTQVFYYKGNELVKFNLDINISMYLSRKVGELKDLMYSLCSQEGAFYLCKITIGREITMDIKFAYNTRDKVLQKSFFDSDFSEDFEKYPRAKKFIPEWLSDILKRKKII
;
A
#
# COMPACT_ATOMS: atom_id res chain seq x y z
N MET A 1 -5.51 8.05 -34.79
CA MET A 1 -5.81 9.41 -35.29
C MET A 1 -4.55 10.29 -35.17
N LYS A 2 -4.32 11.28 -36.05
CA LYS A 2 -3.09 12.11 -36.05
C LYS A 2 -3.21 13.27 -35.07
N TYR A 3 -2.20 13.45 -34.22
CA TYR A 3 -1.93 14.69 -33.48
C TYR A 3 -2.21 15.92 -34.38
N SER A 4 -3.27 16.68 -34.07
CA SER A 4 -3.88 17.63 -34.99
C SER A 4 -3.44 19.07 -34.72
N GLU A 5 -3.63 19.94 -35.70
CA GLU A 5 -3.41 21.38 -35.53
C GLU A 5 -4.34 21.97 -34.44
N THR A 6 -5.54 21.42 -34.29
CA THR A 6 -6.48 21.76 -33.21
C THR A 6 -5.89 21.47 -31.84
N ILE A 7 -5.30 20.27 -31.63
CA ILE A 7 -4.63 19.93 -30.36
C ILE A 7 -3.47 20.90 -30.08
N ASN A 8 -2.67 21.24 -31.10
CA ASN A 8 -1.59 22.22 -30.93
C ASN A 8 -2.11 23.62 -30.58
N SER A 9 -3.24 24.03 -31.14
CA SER A 9 -3.88 25.31 -30.80
C SER A 9 -4.32 25.33 -29.33
N LEU A 10 -4.95 24.24 -28.86
CA LEU A 10 -5.36 24.09 -27.46
C LEU A 10 -4.17 24.03 -26.51
N ILE A 11 -3.08 23.37 -26.90
CA ILE A 11 -1.83 23.37 -26.13
C ILE A 11 -1.27 24.78 -25.99
N ARG A 12 -1.23 25.57 -27.09
CA ARG A 12 -0.78 26.98 -27.03
C ARG A 12 -1.68 27.84 -26.14
N LYS A 13 -3.00 27.64 -26.22
CA LYS A 13 -3.99 28.29 -25.35
C LYS A 13 -3.72 27.94 -23.88
N GLY A 14 -3.55 26.66 -23.56
CA GLY A 14 -3.24 26.20 -22.21
C GLY A 14 -1.91 26.74 -21.68
N LEU A 15 -0.86 26.78 -22.51
CA LEU A 15 0.44 27.37 -22.15
C LEU A 15 0.29 28.86 -21.86
N ASN A 16 -0.54 29.57 -22.63
CA ASN A 16 -0.82 30.97 -22.38
C ASN A 16 -1.51 31.18 -21.03
N GLU A 17 -2.54 30.38 -20.70
CA GLU A 17 -3.22 30.44 -19.40
C GLU A 17 -2.26 30.16 -18.24
N VAL A 18 -1.48 29.09 -18.31
CA VAL A 18 -0.49 28.73 -17.28
C VAL A 18 0.51 29.86 -17.05
N ASN A 19 0.92 30.57 -18.10
CA ASN A 19 1.86 31.69 -17.98
C ASN A 19 1.26 32.96 -17.35
N HIS A 20 -0.05 33.15 -17.43
CA HIS A 20 -0.74 34.33 -16.89
C HIS A 20 -1.53 34.02 -15.60
N SER A 21 -1.62 32.74 -15.20
CA SER A 21 -2.22 32.30 -13.95
C SER A 21 -1.36 32.70 -12.75
N ILE A 22 -1.98 33.31 -11.73
CA ILE A 22 -1.31 33.73 -10.48
C ILE A 22 -0.61 32.53 -9.81
N ASN A 23 -1.14 31.33 -9.98
CA ASN A 23 -0.68 30.12 -9.31
C ASN A 23 -0.08 29.11 -10.31
N GLY A 24 0.14 29.52 -11.56
CA GLY A 24 0.66 28.65 -12.62
C GLY A 24 -0.28 27.49 -12.98
N HIS A 25 -1.58 27.61 -12.70
CA HIS A 25 -2.56 26.54 -12.85
C HIS A 25 -3.12 26.44 -14.28
N LEU A 26 -3.38 25.21 -14.74
CA LEU A 26 -4.10 24.93 -15.98
C LEU A 26 -5.57 24.61 -15.67
N PRO A 27 -6.56 25.40 -16.13
CA PRO A 27 -7.99 25.18 -15.86
C PRO A 27 -8.51 23.81 -16.34
N LEU A 28 -9.45 23.22 -15.60
CA LEU A 28 -10.09 21.94 -15.94
C LEU A 28 -10.81 22.02 -17.29
N SER A 29 -11.45 23.13 -17.61
CA SER A 29 -12.11 23.40 -18.89
C SER A 29 -11.17 23.17 -20.09
N ILE A 30 -9.93 23.66 -20.02
CA ILE A 30 -8.92 23.44 -21.07
C ILE A 30 -8.43 21.98 -21.07
N ARG A 31 -8.21 21.39 -19.90
CA ARG A 31 -7.79 19.97 -19.81
C ARG A 31 -8.82 19.06 -20.48
N ARG A 32 -10.10 19.26 -20.18
CA ARG A 32 -11.23 18.55 -20.80
C ARG A 32 -11.31 18.80 -22.30
N GLU A 33 -11.24 20.06 -22.75
CA GLU A 33 -11.27 20.41 -24.18
C GLU A 33 -10.17 19.68 -24.97
N ILE A 34 -8.97 19.57 -24.39
CA ILE A 34 -7.85 18.80 -24.95
C ILE A 34 -8.20 17.30 -25.02
N LEU A 35 -8.60 16.68 -23.90
CA LEU A 35 -8.90 15.24 -23.86
C LEU A 35 -10.07 14.87 -24.77
N GLN A 36 -11.10 15.73 -24.87
CA GLN A 36 -12.24 15.56 -25.78
C GLN A 36 -11.81 15.67 -27.24
N THR A 37 -10.86 16.55 -27.55
CA THR A 37 -10.30 16.66 -28.89
C THR A 37 -9.42 15.45 -29.24
N ILE A 38 -8.74 14.85 -28.25
CA ILE A 38 -7.96 13.63 -28.43
C ILE A 38 -8.87 12.43 -28.71
N ASN A 39 -9.96 12.26 -27.94
CA ASN A 39 -11.01 11.23 -28.10
C ASN A 39 -10.51 9.81 -28.43
N GLU A 40 -9.37 9.42 -27.88
CA GLU A 40 -8.72 8.13 -28.13
C GLU A 40 -8.38 7.51 -26.77
N PRO A 41 -9.16 6.54 -26.27
CA PRO A 41 -9.02 6.00 -24.92
C PRO A 41 -7.60 5.53 -24.57
N CYS A 42 -6.90 4.92 -25.53
CA CYS A 42 -5.53 4.48 -25.34
C CYS A 42 -4.55 5.65 -25.14
N VAL A 43 -4.74 6.75 -25.87
CA VAL A 43 -3.90 7.96 -25.72
C VAL A 43 -4.22 8.65 -24.39
N ILE A 44 -5.50 8.76 -24.04
CA ILE A 44 -5.94 9.36 -22.77
C ILE A 44 -5.40 8.54 -21.58
N GLY A 45 -5.52 7.22 -21.61
CA GLY A 45 -4.95 6.34 -20.59
C GLY A 45 -3.43 6.48 -20.46
N LYS A 46 -2.70 6.61 -21.59
CA LYS A 46 -1.26 6.89 -21.57
C LYS A 46 -0.91 8.23 -20.94
N ILE A 47 -1.74 9.25 -21.10
CA ILE A 47 -1.57 10.56 -20.42
C ILE A 47 -1.70 10.35 -18.91
N SER A 48 -2.74 9.66 -18.44
CA SER A 48 -2.94 9.39 -17.00
C SER A 48 -1.79 8.57 -16.40
N ILE A 49 -1.32 7.53 -17.09
CA ILE A 49 -0.15 6.74 -16.65
C ILE A 49 1.13 7.60 -16.63
N SER A 50 1.29 8.51 -17.59
CA SER A 50 2.45 9.42 -17.63
C SER A 50 2.43 10.40 -16.45
N CYS A 51 1.26 10.90 -16.04
CA CYS A 51 1.12 11.69 -14.82
C CYS A 51 1.55 10.89 -13.59
N ALA A 52 1.12 9.63 -13.46
CA ALA A 52 1.56 8.75 -12.37
C ALA A 52 3.08 8.52 -12.38
N LEU A 53 3.68 8.31 -13.55
CA LEU A 53 5.13 8.16 -13.69
C LEU A 53 5.91 9.44 -13.33
N LYS A 54 5.37 10.62 -13.62
CA LYS A 54 5.99 11.91 -13.30
C LYS A 54 6.14 12.11 -11.79
N VAL A 55 5.16 11.64 -11.01
CA VAL A 55 5.14 11.79 -9.54
C VAL A 55 5.59 10.54 -8.79
N TYR A 56 5.74 9.39 -9.47
CA TYR A 56 6.24 8.16 -8.86
C TYR A 56 7.57 8.32 -8.10
N PRO A 57 8.57 9.13 -8.54
CA PRO A 57 9.78 9.35 -7.75
C PRO A 57 9.50 9.84 -6.32
N ILE A 58 8.45 10.65 -6.11
CA ILE A 58 8.02 11.11 -4.79
C ILE A 58 7.64 9.92 -3.90
N TRP A 59 6.86 8.99 -4.45
CA TRP A 59 6.48 7.77 -3.75
C TRP A 59 7.70 6.88 -3.49
N ASN A 60 8.53 6.65 -4.50
CA ASN A 60 9.70 5.77 -4.41
C ASN A 60 10.77 6.31 -3.45
N ASP A 61 10.96 7.62 -3.38
CA ASP A 61 11.89 8.25 -2.44
C ASP A 61 11.43 8.06 -1.00
N PHE A 62 10.10 8.01 -0.78
CA PHE A 62 9.49 7.81 0.53
C PHE A 62 9.39 6.33 0.93
N PHE A 63 8.84 5.48 0.07
CA PHE A 63 8.71 4.03 0.25
C PHE A 63 9.77 3.28 -0.55
N LYS A 64 11.04 3.52 -0.23
CA LYS A 64 12.16 2.85 -0.88
C LYS A 64 11.90 1.34 -0.94
N ASN A 65 11.97 0.76 -2.15
CA ASN A 65 11.71 -0.65 -2.44
C ASN A 65 10.24 -1.10 -2.43
N ASP A 66 9.26 -0.20 -2.28
CA ASP A 66 7.87 -0.51 -2.61
C ASP A 66 7.73 -0.74 -4.11
N THR A 67 7.11 -1.87 -4.45
CA THR A 67 6.87 -2.26 -5.84
C THR A 67 5.39 -2.22 -6.19
N GLU A 68 4.50 -1.93 -5.23
CA GLU A 68 3.06 -2.02 -5.46
C GLU A 68 2.56 -0.88 -6.35
N ILE A 69 2.94 0.38 -6.07
CA ILE A 69 2.50 1.52 -6.88
C ILE A 69 3.06 1.45 -8.32
N ILE A 70 4.36 1.19 -8.48
CA ILE A 70 4.93 1.01 -9.83
C ILE A 70 4.39 -0.25 -10.52
N GLY A 71 3.99 -1.26 -9.74
CA GLY A 71 3.31 -2.44 -10.21
C GLY A 71 1.94 -2.10 -10.80
N LEU A 72 1.15 -1.28 -10.11
CA LEU A 72 -0.16 -0.80 -10.57
C LEU A 72 -0.02 0.01 -11.87
N ILE A 73 0.91 0.97 -11.93
CA ILE A 73 1.20 1.76 -13.14
C ILE A 73 1.49 0.84 -14.34
N LYS A 74 2.32 -0.19 -14.14
CA LYS A 74 2.63 -1.20 -15.18
C LYS A 74 1.42 -2.04 -15.57
N GLN A 75 0.56 -2.38 -14.62
CA GLN A 75 -0.67 -3.13 -14.90
C GLN A 75 -1.65 -2.29 -15.71
N SER A 76 -1.79 -0.99 -15.43
CA SER A 76 -2.62 -0.07 -16.23
C SER A 76 -2.16 -0.03 -17.68
N GLU A 77 -0.85 0.06 -17.94
CA GLU A 77 -0.33 -0.01 -19.32
C GLU A 77 -0.59 -1.39 -19.96
N LYS A 78 -0.41 -2.49 -19.23
CA LYS A 78 -0.73 -3.84 -19.73
C LYS A 78 -2.20 -4.00 -20.07
N PHE A 79 -3.11 -3.38 -19.31
CA PHE A 79 -4.54 -3.39 -19.58
C PHE A 79 -4.85 -2.65 -20.88
N LEU A 80 -4.26 -1.47 -21.11
CA LEU A 80 -4.37 -0.74 -22.39
C LEU A 80 -3.90 -1.57 -23.59
N LEU A 81 -2.93 -2.47 -23.37
CA LEU A 81 -2.41 -3.40 -24.38
C LEU A 81 -3.23 -4.72 -24.48
N GLY A 82 -4.32 -4.86 -23.73
CA GLY A 82 -5.17 -6.05 -23.71
C GLY A 82 -4.54 -7.29 -23.06
N GLN A 83 -3.54 -7.11 -22.20
CA GLN A 83 -2.75 -8.21 -21.62
C GLN A 83 -3.26 -8.68 -20.25
N ILE A 84 -4.12 -7.89 -19.58
CA ILE A 84 -4.78 -8.25 -18.33
C ILE A 84 -6.27 -7.89 -18.41
N ASN A 85 -7.09 -8.49 -17.54
CA ASN A 85 -8.54 -8.26 -17.53
C ASN A 85 -8.95 -7.16 -16.53
N GLU A 86 -10.16 -6.63 -16.71
CA GLU A 86 -10.73 -5.52 -15.92
C GLU A 86 -10.77 -5.83 -14.43
N LYS A 87 -11.26 -7.03 -14.07
CA LYS A 87 -11.40 -7.47 -12.68
C LYS A 87 -10.06 -7.51 -11.93
N GLU A 88 -9.00 -7.92 -12.61
CA GLU A 88 -7.65 -7.96 -12.05
C GLU A 88 -7.10 -6.56 -11.78
N LEU A 89 -7.24 -5.63 -12.72
CA LEU A 89 -6.78 -4.25 -12.54
C LEU A 89 -7.61 -3.52 -11.47
N LEU A 90 -8.94 -3.64 -11.52
CA LEU A 90 -9.86 -3.02 -10.57
C LEU A 90 -9.57 -3.46 -9.13
N GLY A 91 -9.45 -4.77 -8.88
CA GLY A 91 -9.20 -5.27 -7.53
C GLY A 91 -7.83 -4.83 -6.97
N ASN A 92 -6.82 -4.63 -7.82
CA ASN A 92 -5.53 -4.10 -7.39
C ASN A 92 -5.59 -2.59 -7.13
N ALA A 93 -6.36 -1.84 -7.93
CA ALA A 93 -6.58 -0.40 -7.72
C ALA A 93 -7.34 -0.15 -6.41
N GLU A 94 -8.47 -0.82 -6.17
CA GLU A 94 -9.28 -0.69 -4.95
C GLU A 94 -8.47 -1.02 -3.69
N HIS A 95 -7.65 -2.07 -3.74
CA HIS A 95 -6.77 -2.44 -2.63
C HIS A 95 -5.74 -1.34 -2.31
N LEU A 96 -5.13 -0.78 -3.34
CA LEU A 96 -4.11 0.26 -3.18
C LEU A 96 -4.71 1.61 -2.83
N GLU A 97 -5.94 1.90 -3.26
CA GLU A 97 -6.66 3.11 -2.87
C GLU A 97 -6.80 3.20 -1.35
N VAL A 98 -7.33 2.15 -0.72
CA VAL A 98 -7.47 2.10 0.74
C VAL A 98 -6.12 2.31 1.43
N PHE A 99 -5.09 1.61 0.95
CA PHE A 99 -3.73 1.72 1.50
C PHE A 99 -3.15 3.13 1.36
N VAL A 100 -3.35 3.79 0.21
CA VAL A 100 -2.83 5.14 -0.04
C VAL A 100 -3.60 6.19 0.77
N GLN A 101 -4.92 6.08 0.86
CA GLN A 101 -5.77 7.04 1.56
C GLN A 101 -5.42 7.15 3.05
N ASP A 102 -4.90 6.10 3.66
CA ASP A 102 -4.47 6.16 5.06
C ASP A 102 -3.30 7.12 5.31
N TYR A 103 -2.50 7.46 4.30
CA TYR A 103 -1.45 8.48 4.43
C TYR A 103 -1.98 9.92 4.58
N ASN A 104 -3.26 10.17 4.29
CA ASN A 104 -3.88 11.47 4.57
C ASN A 104 -3.81 11.84 6.06
N LYS A 105 -3.75 10.83 6.94
CA LYS A 105 -3.74 11.00 8.39
C LYS A 105 -2.34 11.17 8.97
N GLU A 106 -1.29 11.10 8.15
CA GLU A 106 0.10 11.01 8.60
C GLU A 106 0.98 12.22 8.21
N ASP A 107 0.38 13.39 7.95
CA ASP A 107 1.06 14.61 7.47
C ASP A 107 1.88 14.43 6.16
N ASN A 108 1.68 13.34 5.42
CA ASN A 108 2.41 13.00 4.20
C ASN A 108 1.54 13.15 2.93
N ILE A 109 0.77 14.24 2.88
CA ILE A 109 -0.22 14.55 1.83
C ILE A 109 0.38 14.48 0.42
N MET A 110 1.62 14.97 0.24
CA MET A 110 2.36 14.90 -1.02
C MET A 110 2.51 13.45 -1.52
N VAL A 111 2.88 12.54 -0.62
CA VAL A 111 3.13 11.13 -0.95
C VAL A 111 1.81 10.41 -1.20
N MET A 112 0.78 10.71 -0.39
CA MET A 112 -0.57 10.24 -0.63
C MET A 112 -1.04 10.59 -2.05
N PHE A 113 -0.91 11.86 -2.48
CA PHE A 113 -1.30 12.25 -3.83
C PHE A 113 -0.48 11.56 -4.92
N ALA A 114 0.81 11.30 -4.70
CA ALA A 114 1.63 10.53 -5.64
C ALA A 114 1.08 9.09 -5.82
N GLY A 115 0.67 8.45 -4.72
CA GLY A 115 0.00 7.14 -4.76
C GLY A 115 -1.38 7.20 -5.40
N MET A 116 -2.21 8.20 -5.04
CA MET A 116 -3.57 8.35 -5.57
C MET A 116 -3.55 8.62 -7.07
N THR A 117 -2.52 9.31 -7.56
CA THR A 117 -2.34 9.51 -9.01
C THR A 117 -2.22 8.16 -9.74
N ALA A 118 -1.52 7.17 -9.18
CA ALA A 118 -1.42 5.84 -9.79
C ALA A 118 -2.75 5.07 -9.75
N VAL A 119 -3.50 5.21 -8.65
CA VAL A 119 -4.86 4.64 -8.50
C VAL A 119 -5.82 5.25 -9.52
N HIS A 120 -5.91 6.58 -9.60
CA HIS A 120 -6.76 7.26 -10.57
C HIS A 120 -6.34 6.98 -12.00
N ALA A 121 -5.04 6.84 -12.29
CA ALA A 121 -4.59 6.41 -13.61
C ALA A 121 -5.08 5.00 -13.97
N ALA A 122 -5.21 4.08 -13.01
CA ALA A 122 -5.82 2.77 -13.23
C ALA A 122 -7.33 2.89 -13.50
N TYR A 123 -8.05 3.74 -12.75
CA TYR A 123 -9.48 4.00 -12.99
C TYR A 123 -9.75 4.66 -14.34
N ASP A 124 -8.98 5.68 -14.74
CA ASP A 124 -9.10 6.32 -16.05
C ASP A 124 -8.94 5.31 -17.20
N VAL A 125 -8.00 4.37 -17.04
CA VAL A 125 -7.75 3.32 -18.01
C VAL A 125 -8.91 2.31 -18.09
N LEU A 126 -9.54 1.99 -16.95
CA LEU A 126 -10.71 1.11 -16.87
C LEU A 126 -11.96 1.76 -17.49
N THR A 127 -12.22 3.03 -17.19
CA THR A 127 -13.39 3.78 -17.67
C THR A 127 -13.21 4.33 -19.08
N SER A 128 -12.09 4.04 -19.74
CA SER A 128 -11.72 4.61 -21.05
C SER A 128 -11.66 6.14 -21.07
N GLY A 129 -11.36 6.77 -19.93
CA GLY A 129 -11.32 8.22 -19.77
C GLY A 129 -12.71 8.86 -19.81
N GLY A 130 -13.74 8.15 -19.33
CA GLY A 130 -15.10 8.67 -19.25
C GLY A 130 -15.13 10.00 -18.49
N MET A 131 -15.48 11.08 -19.18
CA MET A 131 -15.64 12.40 -18.57
C MET A 131 -17.04 12.51 -17.97
N GLU A 132 -17.14 12.55 -16.65
CA GLU A 132 -18.38 12.87 -15.93
C GLU A 132 -18.71 14.38 -15.99
N GLU A 133 -19.92 14.72 -15.51
CA GLU A 133 -20.70 15.95 -15.73
C GLU A 133 -19.93 17.28 -15.84
N CYS A 134 -20.57 18.24 -16.54
CA CYS A 134 -20.12 19.63 -16.73
C CYS A 134 -20.09 20.42 -15.40
N VAL A 135 -19.11 20.10 -14.57
CA VAL A 135 -18.73 20.87 -13.37
C VAL A 135 -17.87 22.06 -13.81
N SER A 136 -18.10 23.25 -13.24
CA SER A 136 -17.29 24.44 -13.53
C SER A 136 -15.87 24.31 -12.97
N ASP A 137 -14.94 25.16 -13.44
CA ASP A 137 -13.57 25.16 -12.92
C ASP A 137 -13.54 25.45 -11.41
N GLU A 138 -14.37 26.38 -10.94
CA GLU A 138 -14.46 26.77 -9.52
C GLU A 138 -15.04 25.67 -8.64
N GLU A 139 -16.10 25.01 -9.10
CA GLU A 139 -16.74 23.92 -8.36
C GLU A 139 -15.78 22.71 -8.28
N ALA A 140 -15.08 22.41 -9.37
CA ALA A 140 -14.15 21.29 -9.40
C ALA A 140 -12.98 21.47 -8.43
N LEU A 141 -12.49 22.70 -8.28
CA LEU A 141 -11.43 23.01 -7.31
C LEU A 141 -11.85 22.77 -5.86
N GLN A 142 -13.15 22.87 -5.55
CA GLN A 142 -13.69 22.68 -4.21
C GLN A 142 -14.18 21.25 -3.94
N ASN A 143 -14.33 20.42 -4.99
CA ASN A 143 -14.84 19.07 -4.88
C ASN A 143 -13.78 18.02 -5.29
N PRO A 144 -13.11 17.36 -4.32
CA PRO A 144 -12.10 16.34 -4.59
C PRO A 144 -12.57 15.19 -5.48
N ASP A 145 -13.87 14.86 -5.45
CA ASP A 145 -14.44 13.76 -6.25
C ASP A 145 -14.42 14.07 -7.77
N THR A 146 -14.24 15.34 -8.14
CA THR A 146 -14.19 15.80 -9.54
C THR A 146 -12.76 15.96 -10.07
N TRP A 147 -11.75 15.70 -9.24
CA TRP A 147 -10.35 15.91 -9.62
C TRP A 147 -9.87 14.84 -10.60
N ASP A 148 -9.40 15.29 -11.76
CA ASP A 148 -8.75 14.42 -12.73
C ASP A 148 -7.33 14.00 -12.27
N THR A 149 -6.85 12.89 -12.84
CA THR A 149 -5.52 12.33 -12.54
C THR A 149 -4.38 13.35 -12.69
N ALA A 150 -4.47 14.24 -13.69
CA ALA A 150 -3.42 15.24 -13.92
C ALA A 150 -3.41 16.31 -12.82
N PHE A 151 -4.58 16.70 -12.31
CA PHE A 151 -4.68 17.64 -11.20
C PHE A 151 -4.13 17.03 -9.91
N ILE A 152 -4.50 15.80 -9.57
CA ILE A 152 -3.97 15.09 -8.40
C ILE A 152 -2.43 14.98 -8.46
N ALA A 153 -1.90 14.64 -9.64
CA ALA A 153 -0.46 14.62 -9.88
C ALA A 153 0.19 16.00 -9.67
N SER A 154 -0.47 17.08 -10.10
CA SER A 154 0.02 18.43 -9.87
C SER A 154 0.10 18.76 -8.37
N LEU A 155 -0.88 18.33 -7.56
CA LEU A 155 -0.87 18.52 -6.10
C LEU A 155 0.32 17.77 -5.47
N ALA A 156 0.56 16.52 -5.88
CA ALA A 156 1.74 15.76 -5.46
C ALA A 156 3.04 16.49 -5.84
N TYR A 157 3.15 16.95 -7.09
CA TYR A 157 4.34 17.65 -7.60
C TYR A 157 4.62 18.96 -6.83
N ASN A 158 3.59 19.62 -6.33
CA ASN A 158 3.67 20.89 -5.60
C ASN A 158 3.88 20.72 -4.09
N GLY A 159 4.14 19.51 -3.59
CA GLY A 159 4.38 19.27 -2.17
C GLY A 159 3.13 18.98 -1.35
N GLY A 160 1.99 18.69 -2.00
CA GLY A 160 0.73 18.32 -1.34
C GLY A 160 -0.16 19.49 -0.93
N ALA A 161 0.11 20.71 -1.41
CA ALA A 161 -0.74 21.87 -1.15
C ALA A 161 -2.08 21.73 -1.88
N VAL A 162 -3.19 21.71 -1.14
CA VAL A 162 -4.55 21.61 -1.68
C VAL A 162 -5.18 22.98 -1.93
N ALA A 163 -4.86 23.96 -1.07
CA ALA A 163 -5.34 25.32 -1.24
C ALA A 163 -4.57 26.04 -2.35
N LEU A 164 -5.29 26.61 -3.30
CA LEU A 164 -4.72 27.27 -4.49
C LEU A 164 -3.71 28.36 -4.15
N ASP A 165 -3.95 29.13 -3.10
CA ASP A 165 -3.07 30.19 -2.59
C ASP A 165 -1.80 29.67 -1.91
N ALA A 166 -1.80 28.40 -1.47
CA ALA A 166 -0.64 27.71 -0.91
C ALA A 166 0.19 26.97 -1.98
N ILE A 167 -0.27 26.91 -3.24
CA ILE A 167 0.45 26.26 -4.33
C ILE A 167 1.67 27.08 -4.71
N ASN A 168 2.81 26.40 -4.83
CA ASN A 168 4.03 26.99 -5.39
C ASN A 168 3.84 27.25 -6.90
N HIS A 169 3.74 28.53 -7.28
CA HIS A 169 3.56 28.97 -8.67
C HIS A 169 4.55 28.31 -9.64
N ASP A 170 5.85 28.33 -9.33
CA ASP A 170 6.88 27.90 -10.27
C ASP A 170 6.85 26.39 -10.50
N ARG A 171 6.67 25.60 -9.43
CA ARG A 171 6.55 24.13 -9.54
C ARG A 171 5.27 23.72 -10.27
N ASN A 172 4.16 24.42 -10.01
CA ASN A 172 2.89 24.10 -10.64
C ASN A 172 2.95 24.42 -12.14
N LYS A 173 3.50 25.59 -12.48
CA LYS A 173 3.78 26.00 -13.85
C LYS A 173 4.70 25.01 -14.56
N GLU A 174 5.74 24.52 -13.90
CA GLU A 174 6.62 23.48 -14.45
C GLU A 174 5.84 22.19 -14.79
N PHE A 175 5.02 21.72 -13.85
CA PHE A 175 4.20 20.52 -14.06
C PHE A 175 3.25 20.68 -15.26
N TRP A 176 2.50 21.79 -15.32
CA TRP A 176 1.53 22.00 -16.40
C TRP A 176 2.18 22.26 -17.76
N ASN A 177 3.33 22.94 -17.80
CA ASN A 177 4.11 23.06 -19.03
C ASN A 177 4.58 21.69 -19.52
N TRP A 178 5.08 20.83 -18.63
CA TRP A 178 5.44 19.45 -18.95
C TRP A 178 4.23 18.65 -19.44
N TYR A 179 3.07 18.79 -18.79
CA TYR A 179 1.82 18.13 -19.19
C TYR A 179 1.44 18.50 -20.62
N LEU A 180 1.44 19.79 -20.94
CA LEU A 180 1.02 20.32 -22.24
C LEU A 180 2.01 20.02 -23.37
N THR A 181 3.30 19.87 -23.07
CA THR A 181 4.36 19.74 -24.09
C THR A 181 4.88 18.32 -24.24
N ASP A 182 5.37 17.72 -23.16
CA ASP A 182 6.02 16.41 -23.17
C ASP A 182 5.01 15.28 -22.95
N CYS A 183 4.14 15.38 -21.94
CA CYS A 183 3.23 14.29 -21.55
C CYS A 183 2.28 13.90 -22.69
N ILE A 184 1.54 14.86 -23.24
CA ILE A 184 0.62 14.62 -24.37
C ILE A 184 1.40 14.06 -25.56
N ARG A 185 2.57 14.63 -25.88
CA ARG A 185 3.40 14.17 -27.00
C ARG A 185 3.88 12.73 -26.80
N ILE A 186 4.35 12.36 -25.61
CA ILE A 186 4.76 11.00 -25.25
C ILE A 186 3.60 10.03 -25.46
N ALA A 187 2.39 10.38 -25.01
CA ALA A 187 1.23 9.52 -25.16
C ALA A 187 0.86 9.23 -26.63
N PHE A 188 1.06 10.20 -27.52
CA PHE A 188 0.79 10.05 -28.96
C PHE A 188 1.87 9.25 -29.71
N PHE A 189 3.15 9.50 -29.41
CA PHE A 189 4.24 9.09 -30.30
C PHE A 189 5.14 8.00 -29.72
N ASN A 190 5.12 7.77 -28.41
CA ASN A 190 5.97 6.75 -27.81
C ASN A 190 5.21 5.43 -27.67
N ASP A 191 5.81 4.37 -28.22
CA ASP A 191 5.34 3.00 -28.03
C ASP A 191 5.56 2.50 -26.60
N LYS A 192 6.53 3.09 -25.89
CA LYS A 192 6.86 2.76 -24.50
C LYS A 192 6.87 4.01 -23.64
N LEU A 193 6.18 3.95 -22.51
CA LEU A 193 6.19 5.03 -21.53
C LEU A 193 7.56 5.13 -20.81
N PRO A 194 7.95 6.33 -20.33
CA PRO A 194 9.27 6.59 -19.77
C PRO A 194 9.36 6.08 -18.33
N TYR A 195 9.27 4.76 -18.13
CA TYR A 195 9.53 4.18 -16.83
C TYR A 195 10.95 4.53 -16.37
N PRO A 196 11.14 4.77 -15.06
CA PRO A 196 12.47 4.86 -14.49
C PRO A 196 13.32 3.66 -14.94
N PRO A 197 14.61 3.86 -15.26
CA PRO A 197 15.50 2.76 -15.60
C PRO A 197 15.34 1.69 -14.55
N THR A 198 15.18 0.45 -14.99
CA THR A 198 15.22 -0.69 -14.09
C THR A 198 16.64 -0.73 -13.54
N THR A 199 16.93 -0.03 -12.43
CA THR A 199 17.96 -0.52 -11.50
C THR A 199 17.49 -1.90 -11.21
N SER A 200 18.14 -2.89 -11.83
CA SER A 200 17.78 -4.31 -11.85
C SER A 200 16.87 -4.59 -10.69
N ILE A 201 15.56 -4.45 -10.94
CA ILE A 201 14.53 -4.89 -10.02
C ILE A 201 14.70 -6.37 -10.23
N VAL A 202 15.65 -6.95 -9.46
CA VAL A 202 15.70 -8.36 -9.18
C VAL A 202 14.24 -8.66 -8.94
N SER A 203 13.65 -9.44 -9.85
CA SER A 203 12.33 -10.00 -9.65
C SER A 203 12.29 -10.35 -8.19
N ALA A 204 11.50 -9.60 -7.41
CA ALA A 204 11.65 -9.64 -5.97
C ALA A 204 11.14 -11.03 -5.57
N LYS A 205 12.07 -11.98 -5.56
CA LYS A 205 12.19 -13.00 -4.54
C LYS A 205 12.27 -12.24 -3.23
N TYR A 206 11.15 -11.63 -2.84
CA TYR A 206 10.86 -11.40 -1.45
C TYR A 206 11.03 -12.78 -0.80
N PHE A 207 12.01 -12.84 0.10
CA PHE A 207 12.32 -13.97 0.96
C PHE A 207 13.08 -15.15 0.31
N SER A 208 14.34 -14.94 -0.08
CA SER A 208 15.36 -15.93 0.29
C SER A 208 16.39 -15.23 1.15
N GLY A 209 16.46 -15.65 2.40
CA GLY A 209 17.13 -14.93 3.46
C GLY A 209 18.61 -14.74 3.21
N ASN A 210 19.12 -13.60 3.67
CA ASN A 210 20.40 -13.47 4.32
C ASN A 210 20.56 -12.00 4.70
N ASN A 211 20.05 -11.63 5.87
CA ASN A 211 20.67 -10.58 6.68
C ASN A 211 20.79 -11.21 8.07
N ILE A 212 22.04 -11.28 8.54
CA ILE A 212 22.53 -12.00 9.71
C ILE A 212 21.47 -12.01 10.81
N LYS A 213 20.76 -13.14 10.97
CA LYS A 213 19.79 -13.30 12.05
C LYS A 213 20.58 -13.30 13.34
N GLU A 214 20.62 -12.18 14.03
CA GLU A 214 20.96 -12.23 15.45
C GLU A 214 20.04 -13.25 16.11
N TYR A 215 20.65 -14.23 16.76
CA TYR A 215 19.93 -15.33 17.39
C TYR A 215 19.04 -14.76 18.50
N ARG A 216 17.73 -14.98 18.35
CA ARG A 216 16.73 -14.63 19.36
C ARG A 216 16.58 -15.78 20.35
N THR A 217 16.67 -15.47 21.63
CA THR A 217 16.44 -16.41 22.73
C THR A 217 14.95 -16.47 23.09
N GLN A 218 14.21 -15.38 22.87
CA GLN A 218 12.81 -15.27 23.26
C GLN A 218 11.90 -16.39 22.72
N PRO A 219 12.06 -16.92 21.49
CA PRO A 219 11.24 -18.03 20.98
C PRO A 219 11.30 -19.31 21.82
N ASN A 220 12.32 -19.52 22.67
CA ASN A 220 12.41 -20.70 23.53
C ASN A 220 11.81 -20.47 24.92
N ILE A 221 11.56 -19.21 25.31
CA ILE A 221 11.08 -18.84 26.64
C ILE A 221 9.72 -19.48 26.95
N TRP A 222 8.86 -19.66 25.95
CA TRP A 222 7.58 -20.34 26.18
C TRP A 222 7.74 -21.78 26.69
N LYS A 223 8.85 -22.45 26.36
CA LYS A 223 9.19 -23.79 26.86
C LYS A 223 10.01 -23.74 28.14
N GLU A 224 10.86 -22.75 28.32
CA GLU A 224 11.84 -22.72 29.41
C GLU A 224 11.28 -22.08 30.69
N ASN A 225 10.40 -21.08 30.55
CA ASN A 225 9.76 -20.41 31.68
C ASN A 225 8.44 -21.10 32.08
N ALA A 226 8.27 -21.38 33.37
CA ALA A 226 7.11 -22.11 33.90
C ALA A 226 5.79 -21.34 33.71
N GLU A 227 5.79 -20.02 33.86
CA GLU A 227 4.60 -19.20 33.71
C GLU A 227 4.21 -19.08 32.22
N CYS A 228 5.16 -18.89 31.31
CA CYS A 228 4.88 -18.92 29.88
C CYS A 228 4.35 -20.29 29.43
N ARG A 229 4.94 -21.38 29.91
CA ARG A 229 4.42 -22.74 29.67
C ARG A 229 2.99 -22.88 30.13
N SER A 230 2.67 -22.37 31.32
CA SER A 230 1.31 -22.40 31.88
C SER A 230 0.31 -21.65 30.98
N ARG A 231 0.62 -20.41 30.61
CA ARG A 231 -0.23 -19.62 29.69
C ARG A 231 -0.41 -20.30 28.33
N MET A 232 0.65 -20.93 27.82
CA MET A 232 0.56 -21.67 26.57
C MET A 232 -0.31 -22.93 26.70
N ASN A 233 -0.23 -23.64 27.82
CA ASN A 233 -1.08 -24.79 28.09
C ASN A 233 -2.56 -24.42 28.20
N ASP A 234 -2.88 -23.24 28.76
CA ASP A 234 -4.25 -22.71 28.76
C ASP A 234 -4.77 -22.48 27.34
N ILE A 235 -3.95 -21.84 26.49
CA ILE A 235 -4.26 -21.64 25.06
C ILE A 235 -4.46 -23.00 24.38
N LYS A 236 -3.53 -23.93 24.59
CA LYS A 236 -3.58 -25.29 24.04
C LYS A 236 -4.87 -26.01 24.43
N GLY A 237 -5.28 -25.93 25.69
CA GLY A 237 -6.50 -26.57 26.18
C GLY A 237 -7.77 -26.10 25.44
N ILE A 238 -7.83 -24.83 25.05
CA ILE A 238 -8.94 -24.28 24.26
C ILE A 238 -8.87 -24.79 22.82
N LEU A 239 -7.69 -24.75 22.21
CA LEU A 239 -7.51 -25.18 20.82
C LEU A 239 -7.77 -26.68 20.65
N VAL A 240 -7.40 -27.52 21.62
CA VAL A 240 -7.73 -28.95 21.63
C VAL A 240 -9.25 -29.16 21.71
N LYS A 241 -9.97 -28.42 22.55
CA LYS A 241 -11.45 -28.50 22.58
C LYS A 241 -12.08 -28.12 21.24
N ILE A 242 -11.52 -27.11 20.55
CA ILE A 242 -11.97 -26.75 19.20
C ILE A 242 -11.76 -27.94 18.26
N MET A 243 -10.57 -28.56 18.27
CA MET A 243 -10.26 -29.74 17.46
C MET A 243 -11.21 -30.91 17.73
N ASP A 244 -11.56 -31.14 19.00
CA ASP A 244 -12.46 -32.22 19.43
C ASP A 244 -13.89 -32.01 18.90
N ILE A 245 -14.40 -30.77 18.98
CA ILE A 245 -15.74 -30.40 18.52
C ILE A 245 -15.84 -30.45 16.99
N THR A 246 -14.80 -30.00 16.29
CA THR A 246 -14.80 -29.92 14.82
C THR A 246 -14.35 -31.22 14.15
N HIS A 247 -13.81 -32.16 14.93
CA HIS A 247 -13.21 -33.40 14.45
C HIS A 247 -12.07 -33.20 13.45
N TRP A 248 -11.35 -32.09 13.56
CA TRP A 248 -10.20 -31.81 12.70
C TRP A 248 -9.01 -32.71 13.02
N THR A 249 -8.28 -33.11 11.99
CA THR A 249 -7.12 -34.01 12.13
C THR A 249 -5.82 -33.25 12.32
N LYS A 250 -5.74 -32.07 11.71
CA LYS A 250 -4.64 -31.13 11.84
C LYS A 250 -5.19 -29.73 11.58
N SER A 251 -4.69 -28.76 12.32
CA SER A 251 -5.03 -27.35 12.13
C SER A 251 -3.87 -26.43 12.46
N ASP A 252 -3.82 -25.32 11.72
CA ASP A 252 -2.89 -24.22 11.93
C ASP A 252 -3.68 -22.98 12.40
N PHE A 253 -3.29 -22.44 13.55
CA PHE A 253 -3.84 -21.22 14.15
C PHE A 253 -2.78 -20.13 14.08
N TYR A 254 -3.12 -18.99 13.48
CA TYR A 254 -2.25 -17.83 13.33
C TYR A 254 -2.84 -16.69 14.16
N PHE A 255 -2.08 -16.22 15.14
CA PHE A 255 -2.45 -15.09 15.99
C PHE A 255 -1.49 -13.94 15.73
N TYR A 256 -1.97 -12.93 15.01
CA TYR A 256 -1.26 -11.69 14.77
C TYR A 256 -1.64 -10.69 15.85
N HIS A 257 -0.65 -10.04 16.45
CA HIS A 257 -0.87 -9.06 17.52
C HIS A 257 0.12 -7.91 17.36
N VAL A 258 -0.38 -6.74 16.99
CA VAL A 258 0.42 -5.55 16.66
C VAL A 258 -0.28 -4.33 17.29
N GLY A 259 0.40 -3.64 18.19
CA GLY A 259 -0.15 -2.49 18.91
C GLY A 259 -1.35 -2.92 19.74
N THR A 260 -2.48 -2.27 19.54
CA THR A 260 -3.77 -2.62 20.16
C THR A 260 -4.62 -3.57 19.30
N ALA A 261 -4.20 -3.83 18.06
CA ALA A 261 -4.91 -4.64 17.09
C ALA A 261 -4.51 -6.12 17.14
N SER A 262 -5.48 -6.99 16.87
CA SER A 262 -5.25 -8.42 16.74
C SER A 262 -6.04 -9.01 15.58
N TYR A 263 -5.44 -9.94 14.86
CA TYR A 263 -6.07 -10.64 13.76
C TYR A 263 -5.79 -12.14 13.87
N THR A 264 -6.81 -12.97 13.66
CA THR A 264 -6.71 -14.42 13.79
C THR A 264 -7.06 -15.10 12.46
N GLN A 265 -6.25 -16.07 12.04
CA GLN A 265 -6.59 -16.97 10.95
C GLN A 265 -6.49 -18.42 11.40
N VAL A 266 -7.48 -19.22 11.03
CA VAL A 266 -7.48 -20.65 11.30
C VAL A 266 -7.61 -21.41 10.00
N PHE A 267 -6.81 -22.46 9.88
CA PHE A 267 -6.89 -23.39 8.78
C PHE A 267 -6.93 -24.80 9.31
N TYR A 268 -7.73 -25.66 8.69
CA TYR A 268 -7.75 -27.09 8.98
C TYR A 268 -7.48 -27.89 7.70
N TYR A 269 -7.03 -29.13 7.89
CA TYR A 269 -6.69 -30.01 6.77
C TYR A 269 -7.85 -31.00 6.52
N LYS A 270 -8.45 -30.92 5.33
CA LYS A 270 -9.43 -31.89 4.82
C LYS A 270 -8.73 -32.80 3.82
N GLY A 271 -8.13 -33.88 4.32
CA GLY A 271 -7.19 -34.68 3.51
C GLY A 271 -5.91 -33.87 3.24
N ASN A 272 -5.60 -33.64 1.96
CA ASN A 272 -4.46 -32.81 1.55
C ASN A 272 -4.82 -31.34 1.30
N GLU A 273 -6.10 -30.97 1.38
CA GLU A 273 -6.57 -29.61 1.15
C GLU A 273 -6.53 -28.79 2.44
N LEU A 274 -6.00 -27.57 2.34
CA LEU A 274 -5.99 -26.60 3.43
C LEU A 274 -7.21 -25.69 3.31
N VAL A 275 -8.11 -25.74 4.29
CA VAL A 275 -9.37 -25.00 4.27
C VAL A 275 -9.35 -23.91 5.34
N LYS A 276 -9.66 -22.67 4.95
CA LYS A 276 -9.77 -21.53 5.87
C LYS A 276 -11.06 -21.65 6.70
N PHE A 277 -10.97 -21.41 8.00
CA PHE A 277 -12.09 -21.38 8.92
C PHE A 277 -12.10 -20.08 9.72
N ASN A 278 -13.30 -19.51 9.90
CA ASN A 278 -13.51 -18.34 10.73
C ASN A 278 -14.04 -18.79 12.08
N LEU A 279 -13.27 -18.55 13.14
CA LEU A 279 -13.72 -18.79 14.51
C LEU A 279 -14.84 -17.82 14.89
N ASP A 280 -15.69 -18.25 15.81
CA ASP A 280 -16.63 -17.34 16.48
C ASP A 280 -15.89 -16.14 17.06
N ILE A 281 -16.53 -14.97 17.02
CA ILE A 281 -15.91 -13.72 17.44
C ILE A 281 -15.51 -13.74 18.92
N ASN A 282 -16.31 -14.35 19.79
CA ASN A 282 -16.01 -14.42 21.22
C ASN A 282 -14.80 -15.32 21.50
N ILE A 283 -14.71 -16.45 20.79
CA ILE A 283 -13.57 -17.37 20.88
C ILE A 283 -12.31 -16.68 20.37
N SER A 284 -12.41 -15.98 19.23
CA SER A 284 -11.30 -15.23 18.62
C SER A 284 -10.77 -14.14 19.55
N MET A 285 -11.64 -13.33 20.14
CA MET A 285 -11.26 -12.29 21.10
C MET A 285 -10.61 -12.90 22.36
N TYR A 286 -11.19 -13.97 22.89
CA TYR A 286 -10.66 -14.62 24.09
C TYR A 286 -9.26 -15.21 23.88
N LEU A 287 -9.05 -15.91 22.76
CA LEU A 287 -7.74 -16.44 22.38
C LEU A 287 -6.73 -15.32 22.10
N SER A 288 -7.15 -14.26 21.39
CA SER A 288 -6.29 -13.11 21.09
C SER A 288 -5.81 -12.42 22.36
N ARG A 289 -6.68 -12.26 23.37
CA ARG A 289 -6.31 -11.75 24.69
C ARG A 289 -5.29 -12.65 25.39
N LYS A 290 -5.49 -13.97 25.38
CA LYS A 290 -4.54 -14.93 25.97
C LYS A 290 -3.18 -14.90 25.28
N VAL A 291 -3.14 -14.76 23.96
CA VAL A 291 -1.89 -14.61 23.20
C VAL A 291 -1.23 -13.26 23.50
N GLY A 292 -2.00 -12.18 23.65
CA GLY A 292 -1.50 -10.87 24.10
C GLY A 292 -0.87 -10.94 25.49
N GLU A 293 -1.52 -11.60 26.46
CA GLU A 293 -0.95 -11.85 27.79
C GLU A 293 0.37 -12.64 27.69
N LEU A 294 0.45 -13.64 26.82
CA LEU A 294 1.71 -14.36 26.58
C LEU A 294 2.78 -13.45 25.96
N LYS A 295 2.40 -12.58 25.01
CA LYS A 295 3.29 -11.59 24.38
C LYS A 295 3.92 -10.67 25.43
N ASP A 296 3.10 -10.10 26.31
CA ASP A 296 3.53 -9.22 27.40
C ASP A 296 4.54 -9.93 28.33
N LEU A 297 4.27 -11.17 28.72
CA LEU A 297 5.15 -11.95 29.59
C LEU A 297 6.47 -12.36 28.91
N MET A 298 6.41 -12.82 27.66
CA MET A 298 7.63 -13.18 26.92
C MET A 298 8.52 -11.95 26.68
N TYR A 299 7.91 -10.78 26.44
CA TYR A 299 8.63 -9.52 26.33
C TYR A 299 9.27 -9.11 27.66
N SER A 300 8.55 -9.19 28.79
CA SER A 300 9.11 -8.77 30.09
C SER A 300 10.33 -9.61 30.51
N LEU A 301 10.41 -10.86 30.07
CA LEU A 301 11.53 -11.76 30.33
C LEU A 301 12.74 -11.52 29.41
N CYS A 302 12.54 -10.93 28.23
CA CYS A 302 13.62 -10.66 27.28
C CYS A 302 13.31 -9.42 26.42
N SER A 303 13.24 -8.26 27.08
CA SER A 303 12.75 -7.02 26.46
C SER A 303 13.65 -6.49 25.35
N GLN A 304 14.97 -6.69 25.46
CA GLN A 304 15.95 -6.23 24.47
C GLN A 304 15.68 -6.80 23.07
N GLU A 305 15.09 -7.99 22.98
CA GLU A 305 14.72 -8.62 21.71
C GLU A 305 13.40 -8.05 21.13
N GLY A 306 12.58 -7.37 21.91
CA GLY A 306 11.23 -6.93 21.49
C GLY A 306 10.22 -8.06 21.48
N ALA A 307 8.97 -7.76 21.16
CA ALA A 307 7.89 -8.74 21.16
C ALA A 307 7.59 -9.33 19.77
N PHE A 308 6.99 -10.51 19.73
CA PHE A 308 6.58 -11.16 18.47
C PHE A 308 5.39 -10.47 17.82
N TYR A 309 5.30 -10.53 16.49
CA TYR A 309 4.13 -10.06 15.73
C TYR A 309 3.15 -11.19 15.39
N LEU A 310 3.66 -12.42 15.28
CA LEU A 310 2.85 -13.62 14.99
C LEU A 310 3.22 -14.75 15.93
N CYS A 311 2.21 -15.38 16.51
CA CYS A 311 2.28 -16.70 17.12
C CYS A 311 1.51 -17.70 16.24
N LYS A 312 2.21 -18.65 15.62
CA LYS A 312 1.62 -19.77 14.89
C LYS A 312 1.62 -21.00 15.78
N ILE A 313 0.46 -21.62 15.92
CA ILE A 313 0.28 -22.89 16.64
C ILE A 313 -0.28 -23.91 15.66
N THR A 314 0.39 -25.06 15.53
CA THR A 314 -0.09 -26.21 14.77
C THR A 314 -0.42 -27.34 15.73
N ILE A 315 -1.62 -27.91 15.62
CA ILE A 315 -2.08 -29.06 16.39
C ILE A 315 -2.42 -30.21 15.43
N GLY A 316 -1.87 -31.39 15.70
CA GLY A 316 -2.20 -32.63 14.99
C GLY A 316 -2.94 -33.65 15.88
N ARG A 317 -3.33 -34.80 15.30
CA ARG A 317 -4.06 -35.89 15.99
C ARG A 317 -3.38 -36.43 17.25
N GLU A 318 -2.05 -36.42 17.32
CA GLU A 318 -1.31 -36.87 18.51
C GLU A 318 -1.21 -35.80 19.61
N ILE A 319 -1.92 -34.66 19.45
CA ILE A 319 -1.89 -33.49 20.35
C ILE A 319 -0.45 -32.92 20.49
N THR A 320 0.42 -33.27 19.54
CA THR A 320 1.73 -32.67 19.34
C THR A 320 1.52 -31.23 18.87
N MET A 321 2.07 -30.29 19.62
CA MET A 321 1.92 -28.85 19.38
C MET A 321 3.25 -28.31 18.84
N ASP A 322 3.24 -27.85 17.60
CA ASP A 322 4.34 -27.08 17.03
C ASP A 322 4.01 -25.59 17.16
N ILE A 323 4.95 -24.81 17.70
CA ILE A 323 4.74 -23.38 17.99
C ILE A 323 5.88 -22.60 17.38
N LYS A 324 5.53 -21.56 16.62
CA LYS A 324 6.49 -20.67 15.96
C LYS A 324 6.11 -19.22 16.21
N PHE A 325 7.12 -18.42 16.48
CA PHE A 325 6.98 -16.98 16.65
C PHE A 325 7.69 -16.25 15.52
N ALA A 326 7.07 -15.21 14.97
CA ALA A 326 7.71 -14.35 13.98
C ALA A 326 7.89 -12.93 14.52
N TYR A 327 9.11 -12.42 14.37
CA TYR A 327 9.54 -11.10 14.85
C TYR A 327 10.03 -10.19 13.72
N ASN A 328 10.62 -10.81 12.69
CA ASN A 328 11.40 -10.10 11.69
C ASN A 328 10.73 -10.09 10.31
N THR A 329 9.67 -10.87 10.11
CA THR A 329 9.01 -11.01 8.80
C THR A 329 7.70 -10.23 8.83
N ARG A 330 7.54 -9.28 7.90
CA ARG A 330 6.25 -8.66 7.58
C ARG A 330 5.63 -9.44 6.43
N ASP A 331 4.87 -10.48 6.75
CA ASP A 331 4.21 -11.30 5.72
C ASP A 331 3.00 -10.58 5.10
N LYS A 332 2.40 -11.20 4.08
CA LYS A 332 1.25 -10.61 3.35
C LYS A 332 0.05 -10.34 4.24
N VAL A 333 -0.12 -11.07 5.35
CA VAL A 333 -1.24 -10.83 6.28
C VAL A 333 -0.92 -9.61 7.12
N LEU A 334 0.30 -9.50 7.65
CA LEU A 334 0.76 -8.31 8.36
C LEU A 334 0.74 -7.05 7.49
N GLN A 335 1.00 -7.16 6.19
CA GLN A 335 0.91 -6.04 5.24
C GLN A 335 -0.53 -5.59 5.00
N LYS A 336 -1.48 -6.53 4.94
CA LYS A 336 -2.87 -6.25 4.56
C LYS A 336 -3.80 -5.95 5.73
N SER A 337 -3.46 -6.39 6.93
CA SER A 337 -4.35 -6.35 8.09
C SER A 337 -3.93 -5.35 9.16
N PHE A 338 -2.79 -4.69 9.00
CA PHE A 338 -2.23 -3.76 9.99
C PHE A 338 -1.57 -2.55 9.30
N PHE A 339 -1.76 -1.39 9.91
CA PHE A 339 -1.20 -0.12 9.46
C PHE A 339 0.22 0.09 10.02
N ASP A 340 0.99 0.96 9.38
CA ASP A 340 2.32 1.36 9.86
C ASP A 340 2.26 1.99 11.26
N SER A 341 1.17 2.68 11.61
CA SER A 341 0.91 3.20 12.96
C SER A 341 0.84 2.09 14.01
N ASP A 342 0.19 0.96 13.71
CA ASP A 342 0.08 -0.17 14.65
C ASP A 342 1.47 -0.69 15.05
N PHE A 343 2.39 -0.79 14.08
CA PHE A 343 3.76 -1.22 14.34
C PHE A 343 4.57 -0.22 15.14
N SER A 344 4.23 1.06 15.02
CA SER A 344 4.87 2.16 15.74
C SER A 344 4.41 2.18 17.20
N GLU A 345 3.11 2.07 17.44
CA GLU A 345 2.51 1.86 18.76
C GLU A 345 3.03 0.58 19.43
N ASP A 346 3.15 -0.52 18.65
CA ASP A 346 3.74 -1.76 19.15
C ASP A 346 5.19 -1.57 19.58
N PHE A 347 5.97 -0.77 18.85
CA PHE A 347 7.36 -0.47 19.20
C PHE A 347 7.47 0.43 20.43
N GLU A 348 6.56 1.38 20.62
CA GLU A 348 6.51 2.19 21.84
C GLU A 348 6.20 1.34 23.07
N LYS A 349 5.30 0.36 22.94
CA LYS A 349 4.98 -0.59 24.02
C LYS A 349 6.08 -1.64 24.22
N TYR A 350 6.70 -2.11 23.14
CA TYR A 350 7.71 -3.17 23.13
C TYR A 350 9.00 -2.74 22.42
N PRO A 351 9.72 -1.73 22.95
CA PRO A 351 10.97 -1.27 22.36
C PRO A 351 11.99 -2.40 22.32
N ARG A 352 12.86 -2.38 21.31
CA ARG A 352 13.89 -3.40 21.11
C ARG A 352 15.21 -2.77 20.71
N ALA A 353 16.31 -3.44 21.04
CA ALA A 353 17.63 -2.95 20.69
C ALA A 353 17.77 -2.84 19.16
N LYS A 354 18.53 -1.85 18.70
CA LYS A 354 18.71 -1.54 17.27
C LYS A 354 19.03 -2.76 16.39
N LYS A 355 19.84 -3.67 16.93
CA LYS A 355 20.26 -4.92 16.28
C LYS A 355 19.13 -5.94 16.05
N PHE A 356 18.02 -5.80 16.77
CA PHE A 356 16.82 -6.62 16.67
C PHE A 356 15.67 -5.91 15.91
N ILE A 357 15.92 -4.73 15.34
CA ILE A 357 14.95 -4.02 14.50
C ILE A 357 15.13 -4.52 13.05
N PRO A 358 14.14 -5.23 12.46
CA PRO A 358 14.21 -5.60 11.05
C PRO A 358 14.11 -4.36 10.16
N GLU A 359 14.70 -4.41 8.96
CA GLU A 359 14.79 -3.26 8.04
C GLU A 359 13.43 -2.60 7.79
N TRP A 360 12.39 -3.41 7.48
CA TRP A 360 11.04 -2.89 7.25
C TRP A 360 10.46 -2.11 8.44
N LEU A 361 10.79 -2.53 9.68
CA LEU A 361 10.35 -1.83 10.89
C LEU A 361 11.20 -0.58 11.09
N SER A 362 12.51 -0.66 10.86
CA SER A 362 13.38 0.52 10.93
C SER A 362 12.91 1.62 10.00
N ASP A 363 12.41 1.26 8.81
CA ASP A 363 11.88 2.24 7.87
C ASP A 363 10.59 2.88 8.39
N ILE A 364 9.66 2.09 8.96
CA ILE A 364 8.45 2.63 9.63
C ILE A 364 8.85 3.60 10.75
N LEU A 365 9.75 3.20 11.65
CA LEU A 365 10.11 3.99 12.82
C LEU A 365 10.82 5.30 12.47
N LYS A 366 11.68 5.29 11.43
CA LYS A 366 12.29 6.52 10.89
C LYS A 366 11.24 7.44 10.29
N ARG A 367 10.28 6.90 9.51
CA ARG A 367 9.17 7.69 8.94
C ARG A 367 8.35 8.38 10.04
N LYS A 368 8.15 7.71 11.17
CA LYS A 368 7.42 8.21 12.33
C LYS A 368 8.26 9.05 13.30
N LYS A 369 9.54 9.29 12.98
CA LYS A 369 10.49 10.06 13.81
C LYS A 369 10.66 9.50 15.23
N ILE A 370 10.52 8.18 15.38
CA ILE A 370 10.69 7.48 16.67
C ILE A 370 12.16 7.13 16.93
N ILE A 371 12.94 6.86 15.86
CA ILE A 371 14.37 6.52 15.92
C ILE A 371 15.23 7.33 14.95
#